data_AF-A0A5Q2MKA6-F1
#
_entry.id   AF-A0A5Q2MKA6-F1
#
_cell.length_a   1.000
_cell.length_b   1.000
_cell.length_c   1.000
_cell.angle_alpha   90.00
_cell.angle_beta   90.00
_cell.angle_gamma   90.00
#
_symmetry.space_group_name_H-M   'P 1'
#
loop_
_entity.id
_entity.type
_entity.pdbx_description
1 polymer ?
#
loop_
_entity_poly.entity_id
_entity_poly.type
_entity_poly.pdbx_seq_one_letter_code
_entity_poly.pdbx_strand_id
1 'polypeptide(L)'
;MSAFVAPETFDPENGYPTKAPAGSTQVTRGYVGIIPVLDDQGNPSLAYCIDLFTDTGTGVTYQRGDWAESNVRNLGRVGYILQNYYPTVPDQPADQPDNVRSAAVQAAIWFFSDNFVVHPAEGELYDLTAAIVADTLAHDPVAEPAQPTLSISPSSGVAPSTGDIVGPFTVTADGPSTLQLKRVEVFADEAGTQPLAQGATVQPGARLWARSTEAGDDQGFSLRRAETVLANTVYLYDGATPGRDAAQSLVLAETTELEAVAGVRITQFAAGGIEVTKTISGDGAGFQGPIDIRVVCTPADGGDPIERTSTIPAGATGSQTVRFTGLPAGSECTITEPKDGDNGRVNLTASSIEPASVSIVAGENVSVAATNEYARAFGELKVTKVIEGPAAGEQDEIVLAVDCDDDAFDRELRIPAGSPAGTYPLLTVTDIPAGTKCRVTEIASGATDTVQLDETTISPESVTIADSETSEVTVTNSYSQSEENGDGGGTGGSDGGSGDRSDGGSGDQSDGGSGDGGPVSSGFLPRAGAPGGPLTLGIALLVAGAAVLFIRRRMAGRA
;
A
#
# COMPACT_ATOMS: atom_id res chain seq x y z
N MET A 1 -16.93 4.40 59.88
CA MET A 1 -16.75 5.84 59.69
C MET A 1 -18.10 6.54 59.64
N SER A 2 -18.32 7.58 60.43
CA SER A 2 -19.47 8.48 60.31
C SER A 2 -19.19 9.59 59.29
N ALA A 3 -20.19 9.89 58.47
CA ALA A 3 -20.08 10.88 57.42
C ALA A 3 -21.46 11.46 57.07
N PHE A 4 -21.47 12.35 56.09
CA PHE A 4 -22.63 13.00 55.54
C PHE A 4 -22.62 12.90 54.02
N VAL A 5 -23.79 12.82 53.41
CA VAL A 5 -24.01 13.13 52.00
C VAL A 5 -24.65 14.50 51.95
N ALA A 6 -24.02 15.48 51.30
CA ALA A 6 -24.61 16.79 51.09
C ALA A 6 -25.61 16.76 49.91
N PRO A 7 -26.64 17.63 49.90
CA PRO A 7 -27.66 17.63 48.85
C PRO A 7 -27.04 17.91 47.47
N GLU A 8 -27.75 17.60 46.39
CA GLU A 8 -27.31 17.86 45.01
C GLU A 8 -26.97 19.34 44.75
N THR A 9 -27.60 20.26 45.49
CA THR A 9 -27.33 21.70 45.44
C THR A 9 -26.02 22.12 46.13
N PHE A 10 -25.33 21.19 46.79
CA PHE A 10 -23.97 21.43 47.29
C PHE A 10 -22.99 21.36 46.12
N ASP A 11 -22.30 22.48 45.90
CA ASP A 11 -21.27 22.64 44.89
C ASP A 11 -19.87 22.39 45.53
N PRO A 12 -19.18 21.29 45.18
CA PRO A 12 -17.90 20.91 45.77
C PRO A 12 -16.74 21.87 45.43
N GLU A 13 -16.88 22.73 44.42
CA GLU A 13 -15.86 23.73 44.05
C GLU A 13 -15.68 24.82 45.13
N ASN A 14 -16.60 24.93 46.10
CA ASN A 14 -16.50 25.86 47.23
C ASN A 14 -15.58 25.37 48.36
N GLY A 15 -14.94 24.19 48.22
CA GLY A 15 -14.02 23.64 49.20
C GLY A 15 -14.66 22.72 50.24
N TYR A 16 -13.81 22.04 51.00
CA TYR A 16 -14.24 21.05 51.98
C TYR A 16 -14.89 21.69 53.22
N PRO A 17 -16.12 21.32 53.61
CA PRO A 17 -16.89 22.07 54.59
C PRO A 17 -16.53 21.70 56.04
N THR A 18 -16.32 22.71 56.89
CA THR A 18 -15.94 22.57 58.32
C THR A 18 -17.04 22.02 59.24
N LYS A 19 -18.21 21.71 58.69
CA LYS A 19 -19.40 21.14 59.34
C LYS A 19 -20.30 20.53 58.27
N ALA A 20 -21.22 19.67 58.67
CA ALA A 20 -22.26 19.15 57.78
C ALA A 20 -22.98 20.29 57.01
N PRO A 21 -23.00 20.24 55.66
CA PRO A 21 -23.82 21.15 54.86
C PRO A 21 -25.31 21.10 55.24
N ALA A 22 -26.02 22.21 54.99
CA ALA A 22 -27.46 22.26 55.25
C ALA A 22 -28.20 21.28 54.33
N GLY A 23 -29.10 20.48 54.91
CA GLY A 23 -29.81 19.43 54.17
C GLY A 23 -29.03 18.11 54.00
N SER A 24 -27.83 17.98 54.58
CA SER A 24 -27.08 16.73 54.55
C SER A 24 -27.79 15.58 55.26
N THR A 25 -27.70 14.38 54.68
CA THR A 25 -28.12 13.12 55.32
C THR A 25 -26.91 12.45 55.98
N GLN A 26 -27.02 12.07 57.25
CA GLN A 26 -25.96 11.33 57.93
C GLN A 26 -25.91 9.88 57.43
N VAL A 27 -24.70 9.39 57.13
CA VAL A 27 -24.44 8.03 56.68
C VAL A 27 -23.32 7.39 57.50
N THR A 28 -23.36 6.06 57.61
CA THR A 28 -22.30 5.26 58.24
C THR A 28 -21.76 4.29 57.21
N ARG A 29 -20.45 4.34 56.95
CA ARG A 29 -19.78 3.40 56.04
C ARG A 29 -18.97 2.38 56.83
N GLY A 30 -19.17 1.10 56.49
CA GLY A 30 -18.47 -0.05 57.06
C GLY A 30 -17.12 -0.33 56.39
N TYR A 31 -16.94 0.14 55.16
CA TYR A 31 -15.68 0.10 54.41
C TYR A 31 -15.50 1.41 53.65
N VAL A 32 -14.26 1.91 53.61
CA VAL A 32 -13.82 3.14 52.92
C VAL A 32 -12.35 2.88 52.57
N GLY A 33 -12.03 2.78 51.29
CA GLY A 33 -10.68 2.45 50.84
C GLY A 33 -10.64 1.83 49.45
N ILE A 34 -9.45 1.39 49.08
CA ILE A 34 -9.11 0.84 47.76
C ILE A 34 -9.45 -0.65 47.67
N ILE A 35 -10.16 -1.06 46.62
CA ILE A 35 -10.58 -2.45 46.43
C ILE A 35 -9.65 -3.18 45.45
N PRO A 36 -9.31 -4.46 45.71
CA PRO A 36 -8.61 -5.29 44.75
C PRO A 36 -9.56 -5.75 43.64
N VAL A 37 -9.07 -5.70 42.40
CA VAL A 37 -9.75 -6.20 41.19
C VAL A 37 -8.82 -7.18 40.45
N LEU A 38 -9.38 -7.93 39.50
CA LEU A 38 -8.63 -8.78 38.58
C LEU A 38 -8.94 -8.33 37.15
N ASP A 39 -7.94 -8.37 36.26
CA ASP A 39 -8.16 -8.21 34.83
C ASP A 39 -8.71 -9.50 34.16
N ASP A 40 -8.88 -9.48 32.84
CA ASP A 40 -9.39 -10.62 32.05
C ASP A 40 -8.41 -11.80 31.99
N GLN A 41 -7.15 -11.59 32.36
CA GLN A 41 -6.07 -12.57 32.42
C GLN A 41 -5.85 -13.13 33.83
N GLY A 42 -6.48 -12.51 34.84
CA GLY A 42 -6.38 -12.87 36.25
C GLY A 42 -5.25 -12.18 37.01
N ASN A 43 -4.61 -11.14 36.43
CA ASN A 43 -3.62 -10.33 37.12
C ASN A 43 -4.31 -9.42 38.17
N PRO A 44 -3.72 -9.22 39.36
CA PRO A 44 -4.27 -8.34 40.38
C PRO A 44 -4.03 -6.87 40.02
N SER A 45 -5.03 -6.03 40.29
CA SER A 45 -4.88 -4.57 40.28
C SER A 45 -5.80 -3.92 41.33
N LEU A 46 -5.80 -2.59 41.42
CA LEU A 46 -6.45 -1.79 42.44
C LEU A 46 -7.40 -0.77 41.84
N ALA A 47 -8.58 -0.59 42.45
CA ALA A 47 -9.59 0.36 42.03
C ALA A 47 -10.21 1.12 43.21
N TYR A 48 -10.74 2.31 42.93
CA TYR A 48 -11.61 3.07 43.84
C TYR A 48 -13.06 3.10 43.33
N CYS A 49 -13.95 3.39 44.26
CA CYS A 49 -15.39 3.50 44.06
C CYS A 49 -15.74 4.93 43.61
N ILE A 50 -16.53 5.11 42.55
CA ILE A 50 -16.97 6.43 42.06
C ILE A 50 -18.50 6.61 41.97
N ASP A 51 -19.24 5.63 42.49
CA ASP A 51 -20.68 5.71 42.78
C ASP A 51 -20.88 5.29 44.23
N LEU A 52 -21.28 6.21 45.11
CA LEU A 52 -21.41 5.95 46.56
C LEU A 52 -22.71 5.20 46.93
N PHE A 53 -23.67 5.11 46.00
CA PHE A 53 -25.03 4.65 46.29
C PHE A 53 -25.32 3.26 45.73
N THR A 54 -24.49 2.74 44.84
CA THR A 54 -24.59 1.38 44.30
C THR A 54 -23.53 0.46 44.90
N ASP A 55 -23.94 -0.68 45.47
CA ASP A 55 -23.01 -1.65 46.05
C ASP A 55 -22.21 -2.43 44.98
N THR A 56 -21.00 -2.88 45.31
CA THR A 56 -20.20 -3.86 44.56
C THR A 56 -20.03 -5.17 45.35
N GLY A 57 -19.33 -6.16 44.80
CA GLY A 57 -18.96 -7.39 45.50
C GLY A 57 -18.05 -8.31 44.67
N THR A 58 -17.47 -9.31 45.33
CA THR A 58 -16.64 -10.32 44.67
C THR A 58 -17.44 -11.09 43.60
N GLY A 59 -16.86 -11.23 42.41
CA GLY A 59 -17.49 -11.92 41.28
C GLY A 59 -18.45 -11.06 40.46
N VAL A 60 -18.56 -9.76 40.76
CA VAL A 60 -19.16 -8.80 39.83
C VAL A 60 -18.17 -8.50 38.70
N THR A 61 -18.67 -8.52 37.47
CA THR A 61 -17.91 -8.30 36.24
C THR A 61 -18.14 -6.88 35.69
N TYR A 62 -17.13 -6.36 34.99
CA TYR A 62 -17.06 -4.97 34.55
C TYR A 62 -16.50 -4.89 33.14
N GLN A 63 -16.96 -3.90 32.39
CA GLN A 63 -16.40 -3.48 31.11
C GLN A 63 -15.86 -2.06 31.23
N ARG A 64 -14.87 -1.69 30.41
CA ARG A 64 -14.45 -0.29 30.31
C ARG A 64 -15.61 0.54 29.75
N GLY A 65 -15.76 1.76 30.25
CA GLY A 65 -16.67 2.76 29.68
C GLY A 65 -16.03 4.14 29.69
N ASP A 66 -16.50 5.02 28.83
CA ASP A 66 -15.97 6.39 28.75
C ASP A 66 -16.54 7.26 29.90
N TRP A 67 -15.85 8.35 30.26
CA TRP A 67 -16.25 9.25 31.34
C TRP A 67 -17.69 9.77 31.15
N ALA A 68 -18.10 10.05 29.92
CA ALA A 68 -19.46 10.49 29.60
C ALA A 68 -20.52 9.40 29.86
N GLU A 69 -20.21 8.13 29.59
CA GLU A 69 -21.12 6.99 29.81
C GLU A 69 -21.30 6.69 31.30
N SER A 70 -20.27 6.97 32.10
CA SER A 70 -20.29 6.73 33.55
C SER A 70 -21.35 7.55 34.29
N ASN A 71 -21.74 8.71 33.74
CA ASN A 71 -22.56 9.74 34.39
C ASN A 71 -22.01 10.27 35.74
N VAL A 72 -20.73 9.99 36.06
CA VAL A 72 -20.09 10.45 37.29
C VAL A 72 -19.64 11.91 37.16
N ARG A 73 -19.93 12.70 38.20
CA ARG A 73 -19.61 14.13 38.25
C ARG A 73 -18.12 14.32 38.56
N ASN A 74 -17.56 15.42 38.05
CA ASN A 74 -16.22 15.92 38.42
C ASN A 74 -15.07 14.90 38.21
N LEU A 75 -15.15 14.04 37.19
CA LEU A 75 -14.12 13.03 36.93
C LEU A 75 -12.72 13.61 36.68
N GLY A 76 -12.59 14.85 36.18
CA GLY A 76 -11.30 15.54 36.11
C GLY A 76 -10.71 15.94 37.48
N ARG A 77 -11.54 16.13 38.51
CA ARG A 77 -11.10 16.35 39.91
C ARG A 77 -10.69 15.03 40.55
N VAL A 78 -11.55 14.00 40.43
CA VAL A 78 -11.22 12.61 40.80
C VAL A 78 -9.91 12.18 40.15
N GLY A 79 -9.71 12.55 38.88
CA GLY A 79 -8.55 12.15 38.12
C GLY A 79 -7.25 12.85 38.49
N TYR A 80 -7.32 14.04 39.07
CA TYR A 80 -6.16 14.67 39.71
C TYR A 80 -5.76 13.91 40.98
N ILE A 81 -6.73 13.51 41.81
CA ILE A 81 -6.47 12.77 43.06
C ILE A 81 -5.73 11.46 42.76
N LEU A 82 -6.24 10.69 41.81
CA LEU A 82 -5.70 9.38 41.44
C LEU A 82 -4.27 9.42 40.88
N GLN A 83 -3.86 10.54 40.27
CA GLN A 83 -2.50 10.74 39.75
C GLN A 83 -1.50 11.20 40.83
N ASN A 84 -1.97 11.87 41.90
CA ASN A 84 -1.10 12.55 42.87
C ASN A 84 -1.11 11.93 44.28
N TYR A 85 -1.97 10.95 44.55
CA TYR A 85 -2.09 10.28 45.85
C TYR A 85 -2.01 8.75 45.76
N TYR A 86 -2.08 8.08 46.90
CA TYR A 86 -2.01 6.62 47.01
C TYR A 86 -3.05 5.89 46.14
N PRO A 87 -2.66 4.84 45.38
CA PRO A 87 -1.35 4.18 45.35
C PRO A 87 -0.35 4.77 44.35
N THR A 88 -0.78 5.54 43.34
CA THR A 88 0.09 6.10 42.29
C THR A 88 1.27 6.90 42.86
N VAL A 89 1.02 7.69 43.90
CA VAL A 89 2.08 8.28 44.74
C VAL A 89 2.02 7.59 46.11
N PRO A 90 2.82 6.52 46.34
CA PRO A 90 2.61 5.60 47.46
C PRO A 90 2.82 6.26 48.83
N ASP A 91 3.61 7.34 48.89
CA ASP A 91 3.88 8.05 50.13
C ASP A 91 2.87 9.17 50.45
N GLN A 92 1.83 9.38 49.65
CA GLN A 92 0.86 10.48 49.84
C GLN A 92 -0.54 9.99 50.24
N PRO A 93 -1.13 10.49 51.35
CA PRO A 93 -0.55 11.44 52.31
C PRO A 93 0.65 10.89 53.11
N ALA A 94 1.59 11.79 53.44
CA ALA A 94 2.80 11.48 54.19
C ALA A 94 2.53 11.01 55.63
N ASP A 95 3.45 10.20 56.18
CA ASP A 95 3.44 9.69 57.55
C ASP A 95 2.20 8.86 57.96
N GLN A 96 1.40 8.40 56.99
CA GLN A 96 0.20 7.58 57.20
C GLN A 96 0.39 6.11 56.79
N PRO A 97 -0.29 5.14 57.43
CA PRO A 97 -0.37 3.79 56.91
C PRO A 97 -1.35 3.72 55.71
N ASP A 98 -1.09 2.79 54.79
CA ASP A 98 -1.82 2.64 53.51
C ASP A 98 -3.34 2.53 53.65
N ASN A 99 -3.86 1.94 54.73
CA ASN A 99 -5.29 1.85 54.98
C ASN A 99 -5.92 3.22 55.36
N VAL A 100 -5.14 4.16 55.89
CA VAL A 100 -5.59 5.55 56.15
C VAL A 100 -5.42 6.38 54.89
N ARG A 101 -4.32 6.21 54.15
CA ARG A 101 -4.10 6.86 52.84
C ARG A 101 -5.25 6.57 51.88
N SER A 102 -5.54 5.30 51.66
CA SER A 102 -6.62 4.86 50.77
C SER A 102 -8.01 5.24 51.27
N ALA A 103 -8.26 5.28 52.58
CA ALA A 103 -9.52 5.78 53.13
C ALA A 103 -9.71 7.29 52.86
N ALA A 104 -8.66 8.11 53.04
CA ALA A 104 -8.71 9.55 52.77
C ALA A 104 -8.88 9.84 51.26
N VAL A 105 -8.18 9.09 50.40
CA VAL A 105 -8.34 9.17 48.94
C VAL A 105 -9.76 8.79 48.52
N GLN A 106 -10.28 7.65 48.99
CA GLN A 106 -11.65 7.22 48.66
C GLN A 106 -12.71 8.23 49.16
N ALA A 107 -12.50 8.85 50.32
CA ALA A 107 -13.39 9.89 50.84
C ALA A 107 -13.32 11.18 50.02
N ALA A 108 -12.15 11.57 49.53
CA ALA A 108 -11.97 12.73 48.65
C ALA A 108 -12.56 12.49 47.24
N ILE A 109 -12.43 11.26 46.71
CA ILE A 109 -13.09 10.85 45.46
C ILE A 109 -14.62 11.00 45.60
N TRP A 110 -15.20 10.43 46.66
CA TRP A 110 -16.64 10.54 46.94
C TRP A 110 -17.11 11.97 47.24
N PHE A 111 -16.24 12.88 47.70
CA PHE A 111 -16.58 14.30 47.82
C PHE A 111 -16.91 14.90 46.44
N PHE A 112 -16.10 14.59 45.43
CA PHE A 112 -16.28 15.10 44.06
C PHE A 112 -17.36 14.35 43.26
N SER A 113 -17.48 13.03 43.38
CA SER A 113 -18.50 12.25 42.67
C SER A 113 -19.89 12.34 43.31
N ASP A 114 -19.96 12.28 44.65
CA ASP A 114 -21.18 11.96 45.42
C ASP A 114 -21.51 12.96 46.54
N ASN A 115 -20.85 14.12 46.59
CA ASN A 115 -21.04 15.16 47.63
C ASN A 115 -20.79 14.63 49.06
N PHE A 116 -19.87 13.68 49.23
CA PHE A 116 -19.56 13.02 50.50
C PHE A 116 -18.64 13.84 51.41
N VAL A 117 -19.01 13.96 52.69
CA VAL A 117 -18.28 14.74 53.70
C VAL A 117 -18.06 13.89 54.95
N VAL A 118 -16.81 13.60 55.28
CA VAL A 118 -16.41 12.90 56.52
C VAL A 118 -16.85 13.73 57.73
N HIS A 119 -17.34 13.08 58.78
CA HIS A 119 -17.75 13.80 59.99
C HIS A 119 -16.51 14.37 60.72
N PRO A 120 -16.45 15.65 61.12
CA PRO A 120 -15.25 16.23 61.76
C PRO A 120 -14.75 15.49 63.02
N ALA A 121 -15.64 14.78 63.72
CA ALA A 121 -15.27 13.91 64.84
C ALA A 121 -14.47 12.64 64.47
N GLU A 122 -14.31 12.31 63.18
CA GLU A 122 -13.38 11.27 62.72
C GLU A 122 -11.91 11.77 62.69
N GLY A 123 -11.67 13.06 63.03
CA GLY A 123 -10.34 13.61 63.32
C GLY A 123 -9.39 13.57 62.13
N GLU A 124 -8.28 12.85 62.27
CA GLU A 124 -7.21 12.72 61.27
C GLU A 124 -7.73 12.41 59.86
N LEU A 125 -8.71 11.52 59.73
CA LEU A 125 -9.29 11.16 58.43
C LEU A 125 -10.08 12.33 57.80
N TYR A 126 -10.73 13.16 58.60
CA TYR A 126 -11.36 14.40 58.14
C TYR A 126 -10.29 15.39 57.66
N ASP A 127 -9.23 15.60 58.44
CA ASP A 127 -8.16 16.57 58.11
C ASP A 127 -7.40 16.17 56.84
N LEU A 128 -7.08 14.88 56.67
CA LEU A 128 -6.45 14.33 55.46
C LEU A 128 -7.35 14.48 54.23
N THR A 129 -8.65 14.17 54.35
CA THR A 129 -9.61 14.32 53.24
C THR A 129 -9.75 15.79 52.85
N ALA A 130 -9.84 16.70 53.83
CA ALA A 130 -9.90 18.14 53.60
C ALA A 130 -8.65 18.67 52.88
N ALA A 131 -7.46 18.17 53.23
CA ALA A 131 -6.21 18.52 52.57
C ALA A 131 -6.16 18.07 51.11
N ILE A 132 -6.53 16.81 50.81
CA ILE A 132 -6.60 16.28 49.43
C ILE A 132 -7.57 17.11 48.59
N VAL A 133 -8.76 17.43 49.12
CA VAL A 133 -9.75 18.24 48.41
C VAL A 133 -9.24 19.67 48.15
N ALA A 134 -8.59 20.30 49.13
CA ALA A 134 -8.03 21.64 48.98
C ALA A 134 -6.92 21.69 47.91
N ASP A 135 -6.04 20.70 47.87
CA ASP A 135 -5.00 20.58 46.85
C ASP A 135 -5.59 20.32 45.44
N THR A 136 -6.60 19.45 45.36
CA THR A 136 -7.32 19.12 44.12
C THR A 136 -8.06 20.32 43.51
N LEU A 137 -8.54 21.25 44.35
CA LEU A 137 -9.18 22.51 43.92
C LEU A 137 -8.18 23.60 43.55
N ALA A 138 -6.92 23.49 44.00
CA ALA A 138 -5.86 24.45 43.66
C ALA A 138 -5.25 24.24 42.26
N HIS A 139 -5.57 23.12 41.61
CA HIS A 139 -5.09 22.74 40.28
C HIS A 139 -6.23 22.67 39.26
N ASP A 140 -5.91 22.55 37.97
CA ASP A 140 -6.93 22.35 36.93
C ASP A 140 -7.41 20.88 36.90
N PRO A 141 -8.69 20.60 36.57
CA PRO A 141 -9.17 19.24 36.35
C PRO A 141 -8.41 18.56 35.20
N VAL A 142 -8.02 17.29 35.39
CA VAL A 142 -7.35 16.53 34.32
C VAL A 142 -8.35 16.08 33.25
N ALA A 143 -7.87 15.94 32.01
CA ALA A 143 -8.66 15.36 30.92
C ALA A 143 -8.76 13.83 31.04
N GLU A 144 -9.75 13.25 30.37
CA GLU A 144 -9.85 11.80 30.20
C GLU A 144 -8.61 11.26 29.46
N PRO A 145 -7.96 10.18 29.94
CA PRO A 145 -6.82 9.61 29.24
C PRO A 145 -7.19 9.15 27.83
N ALA A 146 -6.42 9.58 26.83
CA ALA A 146 -6.59 9.10 25.46
C ALA A 146 -6.35 7.58 25.40
N GLN A 147 -7.30 6.84 24.81
CA GLN A 147 -7.17 5.39 24.66
C GLN A 147 -6.30 5.04 23.45
N PRO A 148 -5.47 3.98 23.53
CA PRO A 148 -4.60 3.57 22.43
C PRO A 148 -5.41 3.14 21.21
N THR A 149 -5.22 3.82 20.07
CA THR A 149 -5.89 3.48 18.81
C THR A 149 -5.02 2.58 17.94
N LEU A 150 -5.62 1.51 17.42
CA LEU A 150 -4.97 0.60 16.48
C LEU A 150 -6.01 -0.09 15.59
N SER A 151 -5.79 -0.03 14.27
CA SER A 151 -6.60 -0.72 13.26
C SER A 151 -5.75 -1.07 12.03
N ILE A 152 -6.19 -2.07 11.27
CA ILE A 152 -5.55 -2.48 10.02
C ILE A 152 -6.63 -2.62 8.95
N SER A 153 -6.39 -2.07 7.76
CA SER A 153 -7.33 -2.12 6.63
C SER A 153 -6.66 -2.63 5.34
N PRO A 154 -7.20 -3.67 4.68
CA PRO A 154 -8.34 -4.48 5.11
C PRO A 154 -7.99 -5.36 6.33
N SER A 155 -9.00 -5.80 7.08
CA SER A 155 -8.84 -6.75 8.21
C SER A 155 -8.85 -8.23 7.78
N SER A 156 -8.94 -8.49 6.48
CA SER A 156 -8.81 -9.82 5.90
C SER A 156 -8.20 -9.77 4.49
N GLY A 157 -7.61 -10.88 4.07
CA GLY A 157 -7.08 -11.08 2.72
C GLY A 157 -7.22 -12.54 2.28
N VAL A 158 -7.05 -12.78 0.99
CA VAL A 158 -7.08 -14.11 0.38
C VAL A 158 -5.74 -14.34 -0.31
N ALA A 159 -5.05 -15.45 -0.01
CA ALA A 159 -3.69 -15.72 -0.49
C ALA A 159 -3.56 -17.11 -1.14
N PRO A 160 -2.78 -17.27 -2.21
CA PRO A 160 -2.59 -18.57 -2.85
C PRO A 160 -1.67 -19.50 -2.03
N SER A 161 -1.88 -20.80 -2.14
CA SER A 161 -1.01 -21.82 -1.53
C SER A 161 0.39 -21.91 -2.17
N THR A 162 0.64 -21.22 -3.28
CA THR A 162 1.95 -21.12 -3.95
C THR A 162 2.90 -20.11 -3.29
N GLY A 163 2.45 -19.38 -2.26
CA GLY A 163 3.30 -18.47 -1.48
C GLY A 163 3.48 -17.07 -2.11
N ASP A 164 2.67 -16.71 -3.09
CA ASP A 164 2.63 -15.34 -3.63
C ASP A 164 2.17 -14.34 -2.56
N ILE A 165 2.60 -13.10 -2.72
CA ILE A 165 2.44 -12.03 -1.74
C ILE A 165 1.14 -11.26 -2.01
N VAL A 166 0.40 -10.93 -0.95
CA VAL A 166 -0.86 -10.19 -1.00
C VAL A 166 -0.86 -9.00 -0.05
N GLY A 167 -1.62 -7.96 -0.40
CA GLY A 167 -1.67 -6.69 0.32
C GLY A 167 -2.06 -5.54 -0.63
N PRO A 168 -1.86 -4.27 -0.23
CA PRO A 168 -1.33 -3.83 1.06
C PRO A 168 -2.37 -3.91 2.19
N PHE A 169 -1.91 -4.20 3.40
CA PHE A 169 -2.61 -4.01 4.66
C PHE A 169 -2.07 -2.72 5.31
N THR A 170 -2.91 -1.71 5.44
CA THR A 170 -2.52 -0.38 5.93
C THR A 170 -2.81 -0.25 7.41
N VAL A 171 -1.80 0.16 8.18
CA VAL A 171 -1.85 0.29 9.65
C VAL A 171 -2.22 1.73 10.03
N THR A 172 -3.29 1.89 10.81
CA THR A 172 -3.69 3.18 11.39
C THR A 172 -3.63 3.08 12.90
N ALA A 173 -2.76 3.88 13.51
CA ALA A 173 -2.53 3.94 14.95
C ALA A 173 -2.00 5.33 15.34
N ASP A 174 -2.11 5.69 16.62
CA ASP A 174 -1.50 6.88 17.22
C ASP A 174 -0.07 6.63 17.76
N GLY A 175 0.43 5.40 17.65
CA GLY A 175 1.76 5.01 18.14
C GLY A 175 2.28 3.70 17.54
N PRO A 176 3.55 3.35 17.78
CA PRO A 176 4.16 2.12 17.27
C PRO A 176 3.50 0.88 17.87
N SER A 177 3.44 -0.19 17.09
CA SER A 177 2.83 -1.48 17.48
C SER A 177 3.80 -2.64 17.30
N THR A 178 3.57 -3.76 18.00
CA THR A 178 4.38 -4.98 17.98
C THR A 178 3.71 -6.07 17.15
N LEU A 179 4.42 -6.62 16.17
CA LEU A 179 3.92 -7.65 15.26
C LEU A 179 3.85 -9.05 15.88
N GLN A 180 2.77 -9.76 15.61
CA GLN A 180 2.52 -11.15 15.98
C GLN A 180 2.13 -11.94 14.72
N LEU A 181 2.89 -12.98 14.39
CA LEU A 181 2.73 -13.78 13.17
C LEU A 181 2.07 -15.13 13.46
N LYS A 182 1.25 -15.61 12.52
CA LYS A 182 0.63 -16.92 12.60
C LYS A 182 0.46 -17.56 11.21
N ARG A 183 1.35 -18.52 10.88
CA ARG A 183 1.38 -19.26 9.60
C ARG A 183 1.47 -18.37 8.33
N VAL A 184 2.06 -17.19 8.50
CA VAL A 184 2.35 -16.23 7.42
C VAL A 184 3.71 -15.59 7.65
N GLU A 185 4.35 -15.15 6.58
CA GLU A 185 5.40 -14.13 6.61
C GLU A 185 4.77 -12.78 6.25
N VAL A 186 5.30 -11.71 6.84
CA VAL A 186 4.86 -10.33 6.60
C VAL A 186 6.07 -9.49 6.16
N PHE A 187 5.86 -8.56 5.24
CA PHE A 187 6.89 -7.75 4.60
C PHE A 187 6.54 -6.26 4.65
N ALA A 188 7.56 -5.40 4.69
CA ALA A 188 7.41 -3.95 4.57
C ALA A 188 7.33 -3.47 3.10
N ASP A 189 7.49 -4.37 2.13
CA ASP A 189 7.48 -4.11 0.70
C ASP A 189 6.70 -5.16 -0.10
N GLU A 190 6.15 -4.75 -1.24
CA GLU A 190 5.38 -5.60 -2.14
C GLU A 190 6.20 -6.72 -2.79
N ALA A 191 7.51 -6.49 -3.00
CA ALA A 191 8.42 -7.47 -3.60
C ALA A 191 8.89 -8.56 -2.61
N GLY A 192 8.51 -8.47 -1.33
CA GLY A 192 8.88 -9.47 -0.31
C GLY A 192 10.35 -9.49 0.08
N THR A 193 11.06 -8.38 -0.12
CA THR A 193 12.51 -8.29 0.12
C THR A 193 12.86 -7.87 1.56
N GLN A 194 11.89 -7.32 2.30
CA GLN A 194 12.04 -6.78 3.66
C GLN A 194 11.09 -7.50 4.64
N PRO A 195 11.40 -8.76 5.02
CA PRO A 195 10.57 -9.51 5.97
C PRO A 195 10.62 -8.89 7.37
N LEU A 196 9.46 -8.86 8.02
CA LEU A 196 9.29 -8.47 9.42
C LEU A 196 9.17 -9.71 10.30
N ALA A 197 9.98 -9.78 11.35
CA ALA A 197 9.99 -10.91 12.28
C ALA A 197 8.87 -10.82 13.32
N GLN A 198 8.60 -11.96 13.98
CA GLN A 198 7.82 -12.03 15.21
C GLN A 198 8.36 -11.02 16.24
N GLY A 199 7.50 -10.14 16.76
CA GLY A 199 7.87 -9.08 17.70
C GLY A 199 8.43 -7.80 17.06
N ALA A 200 8.48 -7.67 15.73
CA ALA A 200 8.97 -6.46 15.08
C ALA A 200 8.08 -5.23 15.37
N THR A 201 8.70 -4.06 15.54
CA THR A 201 7.99 -2.79 15.69
C THR A 201 7.50 -2.28 14.33
N VAL A 202 6.22 -1.96 14.25
CA VAL A 202 5.53 -1.41 13.08
C VAL A 202 5.06 0.00 13.40
N GLN A 203 5.35 0.95 12.51
CA GLN A 203 5.00 2.37 12.70
C GLN A 203 3.58 2.68 12.18
N PRO A 204 2.92 3.73 12.70
CA PRO A 204 1.70 4.29 12.09
C PRO A 204 1.88 4.57 10.59
N GLY A 205 0.84 4.32 9.79
CA GLY A 205 0.85 4.51 8.35
C GLY A 205 1.63 3.46 7.55
N ALA A 206 2.23 2.46 8.20
CA ALA A 206 2.90 1.37 7.51
C ALA A 206 1.95 0.62 6.58
N ARG A 207 2.42 0.30 5.38
CA ARG A 207 1.80 -0.66 4.47
C ARG A 207 2.55 -1.98 4.63
N LEU A 208 1.80 -3.05 4.88
CA LEU A 208 2.32 -4.40 5.07
C LEU A 208 1.82 -5.30 3.95
N TRP A 209 2.62 -6.26 3.55
CA TRP A 209 2.21 -7.35 2.66
C TRP A 209 2.43 -8.67 3.36
N ALA A 210 1.67 -9.72 3.02
CA ALA A 210 1.78 -11.02 3.64
C ALA A 210 1.79 -12.14 2.60
N ARG A 211 2.44 -13.26 2.91
CA ARG A 211 2.23 -14.53 2.18
C ARG A 211 1.88 -15.65 3.13
N SER A 212 1.06 -16.57 2.64
CA SER A 212 0.81 -17.85 3.32
C SER A 212 2.09 -18.70 3.30
N THR A 213 2.45 -19.30 4.45
CA THR A 213 3.59 -20.23 4.54
C THR A 213 3.19 -21.67 4.84
N GLU A 214 2.01 -21.88 5.42
CA GLU A 214 1.50 -23.18 5.84
C GLU A 214 -0.02 -23.23 5.66
N ALA A 215 -0.58 -24.44 5.52
CA ALA A 215 -2.02 -24.63 5.50
C ALA A 215 -2.65 -24.49 6.91
N GLY A 216 -3.88 -23.96 6.97
CA GLY A 216 -4.66 -23.83 8.20
C GLY A 216 -5.69 -22.70 8.15
N ASP A 217 -6.76 -22.79 8.94
CA ASP A 217 -7.90 -21.85 8.89
C ASP A 217 -7.68 -20.55 9.69
N ASP A 218 -6.57 -20.48 10.42
CA ASP A 218 -6.23 -19.46 11.42
C ASP A 218 -4.95 -18.69 11.05
N GLN A 219 -4.63 -18.66 9.75
CA GLN A 219 -3.54 -17.88 9.17
C GLN A 219 -3.80 -16.37 9.30
N GLY A 220 -2.73 -15.63 9.52
CA GLY A 220 -2.77 -14.18 9.59
C GLY A 220 -1.72 -13.59 10.51
N PHE A 221 -1.83 -12.28 10.74
CA PHE A 221 -0.99 -11.57 11.69
C PHE A 221 -1.83 -10.61 12.52
N SER A 222 -1.32 -10.21 13.68
CA SER A 222 -1.89 -9.12 14.46
C SER A 222 -0.81 -8.15 14.89
N LEU A 223 -1.22 -6.91 15.09
CA LEU A 223 -0.44 -5.89 15.75
C LEU A 223 -1.01 -5.71 17.15
N ARG A 224 -0.13 -5.60 18.15
CA ARG A 224 -0.47 -5.25 19.53
C ARG A 224 0.19 -3.93 19.89
N ARG A 225 -0.57 -3.01 20.49
CA ARG A 225 -0.07 -1.75 21.00
C ARG A 225 -0.48 -1.66 22.47
N ALA A 226 0.47 -1.91 23.37
CA ALA A 226 0.30 -1.63 24.79
C ALA A 226 0.65 -0.15 25.05
N GLU A 227 -0.14 0.51 25.89
CA GLU A 227 0.22 1.80 26.47
C GLU A 227 -0.14 1.83 27.95
N THR A 228 0.79 2.32 28.75
CA THR A 228 0.55 2.57 30.17
C THR A 228 -0.45 3.71 30.31
N VAL A 229 -1.70 3.37 30.58
CA VAL A 229 -2.71 4.37 30.92
C VAL A 229 -2.58 4.68 32.40
N LEU A 230 -2.63 5.98 32.69
CA LEU A 230 -2.63 6.50 34.05
C LEU A 230 -3.79 5.90 34.84
N ALA A 231 -3.67 5.84 36.18
CA ALA A 231 -4.85 5.79 37.02
C ALA A 231 -5.83 6.87 36.51
N ASN A 232 -7.13 6.50 36.33
CA ASN A 232 -8.29 7.30 35.83
C ASN A 232 -9.25 6.53 34.89
N THR A 233 -8.89 5.33 34.43
CA THR A 233 -9.77 4.52 33.55
C THR A 233 -11.04 4.10 34.29
N VAL A 234 -12.22 4.38 33.70
CA VAL A 234 -13.52 4.02 34.30
C VAL A 234 -13.98 2.64 33.84
N TYR A 235 -14.52 1.88 34.78
CA TYR A 235 -15.10 0.55 34.59
C TYR A 235 -16.54 0.54 35.08
N LEU A 236 -17.45 0.19 34.17
CA LEU A 236 -18.90 0.17 34.36
C LEU A 236 -19.40 -1.27 34.43
N TYR A 237 -20.52 -1.47 35.11
CA TYR A 237 -21.15 -2.79 35.22
C TYR A 237 -21.54 -3.33 33.85
N ASP A 238 -21.15 -4.57 33.54
CA ASP A 238 -21.39 -5.20 32.23
C ASP A 238 -22.77 -5.87 32.09
N GLY A 239 -23.55 -5.94 33.17
CA GLY A 239 -24.86 -6.61 33.19
C GLY A 239 -24.80 -8.14 33.19
N ALA A 240 -23.62 -8.76 33.24
CA ALA A 240 -23.45 -10.21 33.10
C ALA A 240 -23.61 -10.98 34.43
N THR A 241 -23.56 -10.30 35.58
CA THR A 241 -23.66 -10.93 36.91
C THR A 241 -25.12 -11.31 37.23
N PRO A 242 -25.48 -12.60 37.36
CA PRO A 242 -26.89 -13.01 37.52
C PRO A 242 -27.54 -12.48 38.79
N GLY A 243 -28.75 -11.94 38.67
CA GLY A 243 -29.55 -11.44 39.80
C GLY A 243 -29.15 -10.04 40.30
N ARG A 244 -28.40 -9.28 39.49
CA ARG A 244 -27.96 -7.92 39.78
C ARG A 244 -28.24 -7.01 38.58
N ASP A 245 -28.99 -5.93 38.82
CA ASP A 245 -29.39 -4.99 37.76
C ASP A 245 -28.44 -3.78 37.64
N ALA A 246 -27.63 -3.50 38.67
CA ALA A 246 -26.63 -2.43 38.71
C ALA A 246 -25.43 -2.83 39.58
N ALA A 247 -24.26 -2.25 39.33
CA ALA A 247 -23.11 -2.31 40.23
C ALA A 247 -22.36 -0.97 40.24
N GLN A 248 -21.63 -0.75 41.32
CA GLN A 248 -20.81 0.44 41.55
C GLN A 248 -19.88 0.75 40.36
N SER A 249 -19.97 1.95 39.80
CA SER A 249 -18.93 2.44 38.88
C SER A 249 -17.57 2.47 39.58
N LEU A 250 -16.55 1.93 38.92
CA LEU A 250 -15.18 1.84 39.45
C LEU A 250 -14.24 2.72 38.64
N VAL A 251 -13.17 3.19 39.26
CA VAL A 251 -12.04 3.86 38.59
C VAL A 251 -10.74 3.19 38.98
N LEU A 252 -9.87 2.95 38.01
CA LEU A 252 -8.58 2.33 38.25
C LEU A 252 -7.67 3.25 39.07
N ALA A 253 -7.08 2.69 40.13
CA ALA A 253 -6.35 3.45 41.15
C ALA A 253 -4.84 3.55 40.91
N GLU A 254 -4.30 2.71 40.03
CA GLU A 254 -2.88 2.66 39.66
C GLU A 254 -2.73 2.65 38.14
N THR A 255 -1.50 2.85 37.65
CA THR A 255 -1.18 2.70 36.22
C THR A 255 -1.32 1.24 35.78
N THR A 256 -2.01 0.99 34.67
CA THR A 256 -2.02 -0.33 34.01
C THR A 256 -1.68 -0.20 32.52
N GLU A 257 -1.27 -1.29 31.89
CA GLU A 257 -1.13 -1.33 30.44
C GLU A 257 -2.48 -1.67 29.79
N LEU A 258 -2.97 -0.78 28.92
CA LEU A 258 -4.08 -1.10 28.03
C LEU A 258 -3.52 -1.57 26.69
N GLU A 259 -3.86 -2.79 26.29
CA GLU A 259 -3.58 -3.28 24.93
C GLU A 259 -4.71 -2.91 23.97
N ALA A 260 -4.34 -2.34 22.81
CA ALA A 260 -5.13 -2.37 21.60
C ALA A 260 -4.57 -3.46 20.67
N VAL A 261 -5.46 -4.25 20.04
CA VAL A 261 -5.06 -5.33 19.13
C VAL A 261 -5.86 -5.25 17.84
N ALA A 262 -5.17 -5.21 16.70
CA ALA A 262 -5.78 -5.32 15.38
C ALA A 262 -5.23 -6.55 14.65
N GLY A 263 -6.11 -7.35 14.05
CA GLY A 263 -5.76 -8.57 13.33
C GLY A 263 -6.11 -8.49 11.85
N VAL A 264 -5.29 -9.15 11.04
CA VAL A 264 -5.58 -9.50 9.64
C VAL A 264 -5.74 -11.01 9.55
N ARG A 265 -6.90 -11.49 9.09
CA ARG A 265 -7.09 -12.91 8.77
C ARG A 265 -6.75 -13.18 7.31
N ILE A 266 -5.88 -14.15 7.05
CA ILE A 266 -5.60 -14.62 5.69
C ILE A 266 -6.36 -15.93 5.47
N THR A 267 -7.16 -16.00 4.41
CA THR A 267 -7.75 -17.26 3.92
C THR A 267 -6.90 -17.76 2.77
N GLN A 268 -6.32 -18.95 2.91
CA GLN A 268 -5.56 -19.57 1.84
C GLN A 268 -6.50 -20.28 0.85
N PHE A 269 -6.21 -20.18 -0.45
CA PHE A 269 -6.84 -21.02 -1.48
C PHE A 269 -5.81 -21.92 -2.17
N ALA A 270 -6.24 -23.09 -2.61
CA ALA A 270 -5.39 -23.98 -3.39
C ALA A 270 -5.05 -23.33 -4.74
N ALA A 271 -3.77 -23.20 -5.04
CA ALA A 271 -3.26 -22.52 -6.22
C ALA A 271 -2.17 -23.33 -6.91
N GLY A 272 -1.96 -23.06 -8.20
CA GLY A 272 -0.88 -23.57 -9.03
C GLY A 272 -0.38 -22.50 -9.99
N GLY A 273 0.22 -22.93 -11.10
CA GLY A 273 0.71 -22.00 -12.11
C GLY A 273 0.78 -22.58 -13.52
N ILE A 274 1.21 -21.72 -14.44
CA ILE A 274 1.54 -22.06 -15.83
C ILE A 274 2.98 -21.63 -16.09
N GLU A 275 3.79 -22.52 -16.68
CA GLU A 275 5.12 -22.21 -17.19
C GLU A 275 5.09 -22.27 -18.71
N VAL A 276 5.15 -21.11 -19.37
CA VAL A 276 5.20 -21.02 -20.84
C VAL A 276 6.66 -20.96 -21.28
N THR A 277 7.07 -21.94 -22.08
CA THR A 277 8.38 -21.91 -22.78
C THR A 277 8.15 -21.49 -24.23
N LYS A 278 8.46 -20.23 -24.55
CA LYS A 278 8.42 -19.70 -25.91
C LYS A 278 9.74 -19.95 -26.60
N THR A 279 9.73 -20.57 -27.78
CA THR A 279 10.91 -20.75 -28.62
C THR A 279 10.82 -19.86 -29.85
N ILE A 280 11.88 -19.10 -30.12
CA ILE A 280 12.02 -18.17 -31.24
C ILE A 280 13.08 -18.73 -32.20
N SER A 281 12.67 -19.00 -33.44
CA SER A 281 13.46 -19.64 -34.49
C SER A 281 13.30 -18.94 -35.86
N GLY A 282 13.97 -19.48 -36.89
CA GLY A 282 14.04 -18.88 -38.23
C GLY A 282 15.25 -17.94 -38.39
N ASP A 283 15.51 -17.48 -39.61
CA ASP A 283 16.63 -16.56 -39.92
C ASP A 283 16.33 -15.10 -39.53
N GLY A 284 15.06 -14.77 -39.30
CA GLY A 284 14.60 -13.52 -38.68
C GLY A 284 14.76 -13.46 -37.16
N ALA A 285 15.10 -14.57 -36.48
CA ALA A 285 15.20 -14.60 -35.03
C ALA A 285 16.22 -13.55 -34.50
N GLY A 286 15.79 -12.73 -33.54
CA GLY A 286 16.58 -11.62 -32.99
C GLY A 286 16.27 -10.25 -33.62
N PHE A 287 15.41 -10.20 -34.66
CA PHE A 287 14.97 -8.94 -35.29
C PHE A 287 13.49 -8.61 -35.04
N GLN A 288 12.75 -9.52 -34.42
CA GLN A 288 11.34 -9.33 -34.05
C GLN A 288 11.15 -8.31 -32.91
N GLY A 289 9.98 -7.66 -32.88
CA GLY A 289 9.51 -6.79 -31.82
C GLY A 289 9.17 -7.54 -30.51
N PRO A 290 8.60 -6.86 -29.52
CA PRO A 290 8.17 -7.50 -28.27
C PRO A 290 6.99 -8.45 -28.51
N ILE A 291 7.02 -9.60 -27.85
CA ILE A 291 5.98 -10.64 -27.92
C ILE A 291 5.23 -10.63 -26.59
N ASP A 292 3.90 -10.56 -26.61
CA ASP A 292 3.07 -10.59 -25.40
C ASP A 292 2.39 -11.94 -25.25
N ILE A 293 2.71 -12.69 -24.19
CA ILE A 293 2.01 -13.90 -23.79
C ILE A 293 0.93 -13.54 -22.78
N ARG A 294 -0.33 -13.83 -23.09
CA ARG A 294 -1.48 -13.58 -22.21
C ARG A 294 -2.14 -14.89 -21.78
N VAL A 295 -2.41 -14.99 -20.48
CA VAL A 295 -3.20 -16.03 -19.84
C VAL A 295 -4.52 -15.42 -19.33
N VAL A 296 -5.64 -16.07 -19.63
CA VAL A 296 -6.97 -15.74 -19.07
C VAL A 296 -7.55 -16.98 -18.41
N CYS A 297 -7.70 -16.95 -17.08
CA CYS A 297 -8.19 -18.07 -16.27
C CYS A 297 -9.61 -17.83 -15.76
N THR A 298 -10.50 -18.80 -15.95
CA THR A 298 -11.86 -18.79 -15.39
C THR A 298 -11.92 -19.72 -14.17
N PRO A 299 -12.18 -19.22 -12.95
CA PRO A 299 -12.28 -20.06 -11.75
C PRO A 299 -13.47 -21.03 -11.81
N ALA A 300 -13.26 -22.27 -11.36
CA ALA A 300 -14.29 -23.32 -11.39
C ALA A 300 -15.50 -23.02 -10.50
N ASP A 301 -15.26 -22.37 -9.35
CA ASP A 301 -16.29 -22.00 -8.37
C ASP A 301 -17.07 -20.73 -8.75
N GLY A 302 -16.75 -20.14 -9.91
CA GLY A 302 -17.26 -18.85 -10.37
C GLY A 302 -16.46 -17.66 -9.84
N GLY A 303 -16.73 -16.48 -10.42
CA GLY A 303 -15.99 -15.24 -10.17
C GLY A 303 -15.56 -14.56 -11.47
N ASP A 304 -14.89 -13.41 -11.34
CA ASP A 304 -14.34 -12.70 -12.50
C ASP A 304 -13.11 -13.44 -13.08
N PRO A 305 -12.94 -13.49 -14.42
CA PRO A 305 -11.75 -14.06 -15.03
C PRO A 305 -10.46 -13.35 -14.61
N ILE A 306 -9.42 -14.13 -14.34
CA ILE A 306 -8.09 -13.62 -13.98
C ILE A 306 -7.27 -13.48 -15.27
N GLU A 307 -7.02 -12.24 -15.69
CA GLU A 307 -6.14 -11.92 -16.83
C GLU A 307 -4.72 -11.57 -16.33
N ARG A 308 -3.71 -12.10 -17.03
CA ARG A 308 -2.29 -11.84 -16.80
C ARG A 308 -1.56 -11.82 -18.14
N THR A 309 -0.60 -10.90 -18.29
CA THR A 309 0.25 -10.80 -19.48
C THR A 309 1.71 -10.73 -19.07
N SER A 310 2.58 -11.38 -19.83
CA SER A 310 4.03 -11.32 -19.70
C SER A 310 4.65 -11.02 -21.07
N THR A 311 5.54 -10.04 -21.13
CA THR A 311 6.19 -9.61 -22.37
C THR A 311 7.57 -10.23 -22.49
N ILE A 312 7.83 -10.91 -23.60
CA ILE A 312 9.18 -11.31 -24.01
C ILE A 312 9.81 -10.13 -24.77
N PRO A 313 11.02 -9.66 -24.39
CA PRO A 313 11.65 -8.51 -25.03
C PRO A 313 11.88 -8.68 -26.54
N ALA A 314 11.86 -7.55 -27.25
CA ALA A 314 12.28 -7.49 -28.65
C ALA A 314 13.73 -8.01 -28.81
N GLY A 315 13.99 -8.70 -29.93
CA GLY A 315 15.29 -9.29 -30.23
C GLY A 315 15.72 -10.48 -29.36
N ALA A 316 14.83 -11.03 -28.52
CA ALA A 316 15.09 -12.31 -27.84
C ALA A 316 15.29 -13.46 -28.84
N THR A 317 16.11 -14.45 -28.49
CA THR A 317 16.42 -15.61 -29.37
C THR A 317 16.33 -16.93 -28.59
N GLY A 318 16.11 -18.04 -29.29
CA GLY A 318 16.03 -19.36 -28.68
C GLY A 318 14.84 -19.49 -27.72
N SER A 319 15.00 -20.26 -26.65
CA SER A 319 13.93 -20.53 -25.69
C SER A 319 13.93 -19.54 -24.51
N GLN A 320 12.76 -18.98 -24.24
CA GLN A 320 12.44 -18.03 -23.18
C GLN A 320 11.37 -18.63 -22.27
N THR A 321 11.52 -18.52 -20.96
CA THR A 321 10.56 -19.09 -19.99
C THR A 321 9.87 -17.98 -19.20
N VAL A 322 8.53 -17.94 -19.23
CA VAL A 322 7.71 -17.05 -18.40
C VAL A 322 6.79 -17.86 -17.50
N ARG A 323 6.52 -17.36 -16.30
CA ARG A 323 5.72 -18.05 -15.28
C ARG A 323 4.55 -17.20 -14.81
N PHE A 324 3.41 -17.85 -14.65
CA PHE A 324 2.20 -17.28 -14.07
C PHE A 324 1.84 -18.11 -12.83
N THR A 325 2.01 -17.55 -11.63
CA THR A 325 1.78 -18.22 -10.35
C THR A 325 0.54 -17.66 -9.64
N GLY A 326 0.14 -18.28 -8.52
CA GLY A 326 -1.02 -17.84 -7.74
C GLY A 326 -2.37 -18.04 -8.42
N LEU A 327 -2.43 -18.85 -9.47
CA LEU A 327 -3.67 -19.13 -10.21
C LEU A 327 -4.52 -20.14 -9.43
N PRO A 328 -5.83 -19.92 -9.21
CA PRO A 328 -6.65 -20.85 -8.43
C PRO A 328 -6.72 -22.23 -9.07
N ALA A 329 -6.52 -23.27 -8.28
CA ALA A 329 -6.62 -24.66 -8.73
C ALA A 329 -8.04 -24.96 -9.23
N GLY A 330 -8.14 -25.80 -10.28
CA GLY A 330 -9.37 -26.08 -11.00
C GLY A 330 -9.78 -25.01 -12.01
N SER A 331 -9.11 -23.83 -12.07
CA SER A 331 -9.39 -22.84 -13.11
C SER A 331 -9.07 -23.37 -14.50
N GLU A 332 -9.93 -23.10 -15.47
CA GLU A 332 -9.65 -23.34 -16.89
C GLU A 332 -9.02 -22.08 -17.49
N CYS A 333 -7.81 -22.22 -18.02
CA CYS A 333 -7.00 -21.10 -18.50
C CYS A 333 -6.70 -21.23 -20.00
N THR A 334 -7.03 -20.18 -20.76
CA THR A 334 -6.65 -20.04 -22.18
C THR A 334 -5.38 -19.22 -22.29
N ILE A 335 -4.42 -19.70 -23.09
CA ILE A 335 -3.16 -19.02 -23.40
C ILE A 335 -3.24 -18.46 -24.82
N THR A 336 -2.89 -17.19 -24.99
CA THR A 336 -2.92 -16.45 -26.26
C THR A 336 -1.67 -15.59 -26.42
N GLU A 337 -1.34 -15.26 -27.67
CA GLU A 337 -0.25 -14.34 -28.00
C GLU A 337 -0.81 -13.11 -28.75
N PRO A 338 -1.32 -12.09 -28.03
CA PRO A 338 -1.89 -10.88 -28.65
C PRO A 338 -0.87 -9.97 -29.35
N LYS A 339 0.44 -10.15 -29.14
CA LYS A 339 1.50 -9.56 -29.96
C LYS A 339 2.51 -10.64 -30.30
N ASP A 340 2.74 -10.83 -31.59
CA ASP A 340 3.61 -11.87 -32.17
C ASP A 340 5.01 -11.35 -32.55
N GLY A 341 5.30 -10.06 -32.33
CA GLY A 341 6.60 -9.46 -32.63
C GLY A 341 6.86 -9.19 -34.12
N ASP A 342 5.90 -9.38 -35.02
CA ASP A 342 6.04 -8.89 -36.40
C ASP A 342 6.25 -7.36 -36.42
N ASN A 343 7.11 -6.88 -37.32
CA ASN A 343 7.47 -5.46 -37.40
C ASN A 343 7.91 -5.00 -38.81
N GLY A 344 7.67 -5.80 -39.85
CA GLY A 344 8.08 -5.48 -41.24
C GLY A 344 9.59 -5.54 -41.51
N ARG A 345 10.44 -5.86 -40.53
CA ARG A 345 11.85 -6.30 -40.74
C ARG A 345 11.98 -7.81 -40.72
N VAL A 346 10.99 -8.47 -40.14
CA VAL A 346 10.78 -9.91 -40.12
C VAL A 346 9.30 -10.19 -40.22
N ASN A 347 8.98 -11.31 -40.86
CA ASN A 347 7.61 -11.79 -41.03
C ASN A 347 7.43 -13.09 -40.23
N LEU A 348 6.32 -13.20 -39.49
CA LEU A 348 5.97 -14.43 -38.80
C LEU A 348 5.53 -15.51 -39.82
N THR A 349 6.30 -16.60 -39.94
CA THR A 349 6.02 -17.68 -40.91
C THR A 349 5.34 -18.89 -40.28
N ALA A 350 5.56 -19.14 -38.98
CA ALA A 350 4.84 -20.14 -38.22
C ALA A 350 4.74 -19.76 -36.74
N SER A 351 3.64 -20.12 -36.10
CA SER A 351 3.42 -19.93 -34.66
C SER A 351 2.55 -21.05 -34.10
N SER A 352 2.84 -21.52 -32.89
CA SER A 352 1.94 -22.41 -32.16
C SER A 352 1.97 -22.17 -30.65
N ILE A 353 0.91 -22.61 -29.97
CA ILE A 353 0.80 -22.70 -28.51
C ILE A 353 0.15 -24.05 -28.21
N GLU A 354 0.87 -24.94 -27.53
CA GLU A 354 0.43 -26.31 -27.24
C GLU A 354 0.76 -26.69 -25.79
N PRO A 355 -0.23 -27.07 -24.97
CA PRO A 355 -1.67 -26.88 -25.19
C PRO A 355 -2.07 -25.39 -25.06
N ALA A 356 -3.02 -24.93 -25.88
CA ALA A 356 -3.57 -23.56 -25.80
C ALA A 356 -4.59 -23.34 -24.67
N SER A 357 -5.04 -24.42 -24.01
CA SER A 357 -5.95 -24.38 -22.86
C SER A 357 -5.52 -25.41 -21.82
N VAL A 358 -5.53 -25.04 -20.54
CA VAL A 358 -5.10 -25.91 -19.42
C VAL A 358 -5.96 -25.73 -18.17
N SER A 359 -6.19 -26.82 -17.45
CA SER A 359 -6.73 -26.80 -16.08
C SER A 359 -5.59 -26.60 -15.07
N ILE A 360 -5.72 -25.67 -14.11
CA ILE A 360 -4.70 -25.47 -13.08
C ILE A 360 -4.75 -26.57 -12.01
N VAL A 361 -3.59 -27.17 -11.71
CA VAL A 361 -3.43 -28.18 -10.65
C VAL A 361 -2.77 -27.54 -9.42
N ALA A 362 -3.29 -27.86 -8.22
CA ALA A 362 -2.78 -27.30 -6.97
C ALA A 362 -1.32 -27.72 -6.70
N GLY A 363 -0.44 -26.75 -6.45
CA GLY A 363 0.99 -26.97 -6.17
C GLY A 363 1.86 -27.30 -7.38
N GLU A 364 1.30 -27.33 -8.59
CA GLU A 364 2.02 -27.68 -9.83
C GLU A 364 2.05 -26.52 -10.82
N ASN A 365 3.09 -26.49 -11.66
CA ASN A 365 3.15 -25.60 -12.82
C ASN A 365 2.86 -26.41 -14.09
N VAL A 366 1.77 -26.10 -14.78
CA VAL A 366 1.45 -26.74 -16.06
C VAL A 366 2.36 -26.17 -17.15
N SER A 367 3.13 -27.03 -17.82
CA SER A 367 4.01 -26.63 -18.91
C SER A 367 3.24 -26.40 -20.20
N VAL A 368 3.46 -25.25 -20.84
CA VAL A 368 2.93 -24.90 -22.16
C VAL A 368 4.11 -24.58 -23.08
N ALA A 369 4.15 -25.19 -24.26
CA ALA A 369 5.11 -24.84 -25.30
C ALA A 369 4.50 -23.80 -26.23
N ALA A 370 5.23 -22.73 -26.51
CA ALA A 370 4.89 -21.78 -27.56
C ALA A 370 6.06 -21.67 -28.55
N THR A 371 5.80 -21.47 -29.83
CA THR A 371 6.84 -21.25 -30.85
C THR A 371 6.48 -20.04 -31.71
N ASN A 372 7.50 -19.33 -32.20
CA ASN A 372 7.43 -18.47 -33.39
C ASN A 372 8.64 -18.76 -34.27
N GLU A 373 8.39 -18.87 -35.57
CA GLU A 373 9.41 -18.90 -36.61
C GLU A 373 9.28 -17.61 -37.44
N TYR A 374 10.40 -16.92 -37.63
CA TYR A 374 10.46 -15.67 -38.38
C TYR A 374 11.36 -15.81 -39.60
N ALA A 375 10.84 -15.38 -40.76
CA ALA A 375 11.68 -15.11 -41.92
C ALA A 375 12.22 -13.66 -41.85
N ARG A 376 13.42 -13.41 -42.37
CA ARG A 376 13.83 -12.04 -42.72
C ARG A 376 12.91 -11.48 -43.81
N ALA A 377 12.48 -10.23 -43.62
CA ALA A 377 11.79 -9.47 -44.66
C ALA A 377 12.81 -8.81 -45.60
N PHE A 378 12.46 -8.68 -46.87
CA PHE A 378 13.32 -8.14 -47.92
C PHE A 378 12.51 -7.30 -48.92
N GLY A 379 13.13 -6.30 -49.51
CA GLY A 379 12.56 -5.50 -50.59
C GLY A 379 13.58 -5.16 -51.66
N GLU A 380 13.26 -4.18 -52.50
CA GLU A 380 14.07 -3.80 -53.64
C GLU A 380 14.32 -2.28 -53.71
N LEU A 381 15.43 -1.88 -54.33
CA LEU A 381 15.72 -0.50 -54.71
C LEU A 381 15.89 -0.38 -56.23
N LYS A 382 14.99 0.37 -56.87
CA LYS A 382 15.07 0.71 -58.29
C LYS A 382 15.58 2.14 -58.48
N VAL A 383 16.70 2.28 -59.19
CA VAL A 383 17.27 3.59 -59.53
C VAL A 383 16.96 3.94 -60.99
N THR A 384 16.34 5.09 -61.18
CA THR A 384 15.99 5.66 -62.48
C THR A 384 16.83 6.92 -62.73
N LYS A 385 17.45 7.03 -63.91
CA LYS A 385 18.13 8.25 -64.36
C LYS A 385 17.28 8.94 -65.42
N VAL A 386 17.15 10.25 -65.33
CA VAL A 386 16.61 11.12 -66.38
C VAL A 386 17.73 12.04 -66.87
N ILE A 387 17.83 12.17 -68.19
CA ILE A 387 18.75 13.09 -68.87
C ILE A 387 17.88 14.03 -69.71
N GLU A 388 18.03 15.33 -69.52
CA GLU A 388 17.27 16.36 -70.21
C GLU A 388 18.10 17.64 -70.45
N GLY A 389 17.47 18.68 -70.99
CA GLY A 389 18.14 19.90 -71.42
C GLY A 389 18.66 19.85 -72.88
N PRO A 390 18.97 21.02 -73.48
CA PRO A 390 19.34 21.11 -74.89
C PRO A 390 20.67 20.46 -75.28
N ALA A 391 21.59 20.21 -74.33
CA ALA A 391 22.86 19.51 -74.58
C ALA A 391 22.84 18.03 -74.17
N ALA A 392 21.67 17.46 -73.86
CA ALA A 392 21.51 16.04 -73.58
C ALA A 392 21.89 15.17 -74.79
N GLY A 393 22.84 14.26 -74.59
CA GLY A 393 23.49 13.49 -75.65
C GLY A 393 24.90 13.99 -76.01
N GLU A 394 25.39 15.04 -75.36
CA GLU A 394 26.75 15.57 -75.52
C GLU A 394 27.63 15.39 -74.26
N GLN A 395 27.04 15.01 -73.12
CA GLN A 395 27.74 14.81 -71.84
C GLN A 395 28.64 13.55 -71.82
N ASP A 396 29.69 13.59 -71.01
CA ASP A 396 30.60 12.46 -70.70
C ASP A 396 29.90 11.36 -69.85
N GLU A 397 30.64 10.33 -69.41
CA GLU A 397 30.10 9.26 -68.56
C GLU A 397 29.53 9.82 -67.25
N ILE A 398 28.30 9.43 -66.94
CA ILE A 398 27.65 9.72 -65.66
C ILE A 398 27.85 8.49 -64.76
N VAL A 399 28.21 8.71 -63.50
CA VAL A 399 28.39 7.65 -62.49
C VAL A 399 27.55 7.98 -61.28
N LEU A 400 26.61 7.08 -60.94
CA LEU A 400 25.87 7.09 -59.69
C LEU A 400 26.42 6.01 -58.76
N ALA A 401 26.34 6.23 -57.45
CA ALA A 401 26.53 5.21 -56.45
C ALA A 401 25.25 5.03 -55.62
N VAL A 402 24.88 3.78 -55.40
CA VAL A 402 24.00 3.32 -54.33
C VAL A 402 24.89 2.95 -53.14
N ASP A 403 24.61 3.57 -52.00
CA ASP A 403 25.32 3.44 -50.72
C ASP A 403 24.27 3.05 -49.66
N CYS A 404 24.35 1.83 -49.13
CA CYS A 404 23.40 1.26 -48.18
C CYS A 404 24.06 1.02 -46.81
N ASP A 405 23.28 1.02 -45.73
CA ASP A 405 23.77 0.69 -44.37
C ASP A 405 24.41 -0.72 -44.25
N ASP A 406 24.33 -1.54 -45.30
CA ASP A 406 25.02 -2.81 -45.49
C ASP A 406 25.72 -2.79 -46.86
N ASP A 407 27.05 -2.60 -46.85
CA ASP A 407 27.94 -2.48 -48.01
C ASP A 407 27.78 -3.62 -49.04
N ALA A 408 27.22 -4.77 -48.65
CA ALA A 408 26.94 -5.88 -49.57
C ALA A 408 25.95 -5.48 -50.69
N PHE A 409 25.17 -4.41 -50.49
CA PHE A 409 24.17 -3.90 -51.42
C PHE A 409 24.64 -2.66 -52.21
N ASP A 410 25.85 -2.16 -51.96
CA ASP A 410 26.41 -0.99 -52.66
C ASP A 410 26.67 -1.27 -54.15
N ARG A 411 26.32 -0.32 -55.02
CA ARG A 411 26.48 -0.48 -56.47
C ARG A 411 26.91 0.83 -57.13
N GLU A 412 27.95 0.77 -57.97
CA GLU A 412 28.16 1.82 -58.98
C GLU A 412 27.29 1.55 -60.22
N LEU A 413 26.58 2.57 -60.69
CA LEU A 413 25.76 2.55 -61.90
C LEU A 413 26.35 3.56 -62.89
N ARG A 414 26.74 3.10 -64.08
CA ARG A 414 27.38 3.93 -65.11
C ARG A 414 26.44 4.11 -66.29
N ILE A 415 26.27 5.36 -66.73
CA ILE A 415 25.50 5.71 -67.92
C ILE A 415 26.50 6.21 -68.98
N PRO A 416 26.59 5.56 -70.16
CA PRO A 416 27.59 5.89 -71.17
C PRO A 416 27.55 7.36 -71.61
N ALA A 417 28.72 7.92 -71.91
CA ALA A 417 28.86 9.21 -72.57
C ALA A 417 27.99 9.28 -73.85
N GLY A 418 27.41 10.44 -74.11
CA GLY A 418 26.55 10.70 -75.27
C GLY A 418 25.16 10.03 -75.19
N SER A 419 24.72 9.58 -74.01
CA SER A 419 23.35 9.06 -73.83
C SER A 419 22.31 10.18 -74.06
N PRO A 420 21.36 10.02 -74.99
CA PRO A 420 20.43 11.09 -75.38
C PRO A 420 19.43 11.48 -74.27
N ALA A 421 18.65 12.53 -74.50
CA ALA A 421 17.55 12.88 -73.60
C ALA A 421 16.55 11.73 -73.44
N GLY A 422 16.16 11.41 -72.20
CA GLY A 422 15.23 10.33 -71.90
C GLY A 422 15.32 9.78 -70.47
N THR A 423 14.51 8.76 -70.21
CA THR A 423 14.44 8.04 -68.92
C THR A 423 15.08 6.66 -69.04
N TYR A 424 16.00 6.37 -68.13
CA TYR A 424 16.83 5.18 -68.10
C TYR A 424 16.62 4.42 -66.78
N PRO A 425 15.91 3.28 -66.77
CA PRO A 425 15.96 2.36 -65.64
C PRO A 425 17.34 1.69 -65.63
N LEU A 426 18.15 1.95 -64.60
CA LEU A 426 19.55 1.50 -64.57
C LEU A 426 19.71 0.11 -63.96
N LEU A 427 19.18 -0.06 -62.74
CA LEU A 427 19.24 -1.31 -62.01
C LEU A 427 18.12 -1.36 -60.96
N THR A 428 17.58 -2.55 -60.74
CA THR A 428 16.88 -2.90 -59.50
C THR A 428 17.85 -3.74 -58.66
N VAL A 429 18.18 -3.27 -57.46
CA VAL A 429 18.92 -4.03 -56.46
C VAL A 429 17.88 -4.79 -55.63
N THR A 430 17.86 -6.11 -55.77
CA THR A 430 16.90 -7.00 -55.11
C THR A 430 17.44 -7.54 -53.78
N ASP A 431 16.56 -8.19 -53.02
CA ASP A 431 16.90 -8.94 -51.81
C ASP A 431 17.61 -8.09 -50.74
N ILE A 432 17.34 -6.78 -50.71
CA ILE A 432 17.85 -5.88 -49.67
C ILE A 432 17.02 -6.11 -48.40
N PRO A 433 17.63 -6.38 -47.23
CA PRO A 433 16.87 -6.58 -46.01
C PRO A 433 16.00 -5.38 -45.64
N ALA A 434 14.76 -5.64 -45.23
CA ALA A 434 13.85 -4.57 -44.83
C ALA A 434 14.36 -3.84 -43.57
N GLY A 435 14.21 -2.52 -43.59
CA GLY A 435 14.81 -1.59 -42.63
C GLY A 435 16.22 -1.11 -42.97
N THR A 436 16.90 -1.66 -43.98
CA THR A 436 18.16 -1.10 -44.50
C THR A 436 17.89 0.26 -45.13
N LYS A 437 18.67 1.28 -44.77
CA LYS A 437 18.63 2.58 -45.45
C LYS A 437 19.61 2.57 -46.62
N CYS A 438 19.22 3.19 -47.74
CA CYS A 438 20.08 3.39 -48.89
C CYS A 438 19.98 4.85 -49.38
N ARG A 439 21.10 5.43 -49.78
CA ARG A 439 21.25 6.74 -50.41
C ARG A 439 21.74 6.55 -51.85
N VAL A 440 21.26 7.40 -52.74
CA VAL A 440 21.79 7.49 -54.12
C VAL A 440 22.55 8.80 -54.25
N THR A 441 23.77 8.74 -54.75
CA THR A 441 24.64 9.91 -54.97
C THR A 441 25.14 9.92 -56.41
N GLU A 442 25.16 11.08 -57.06
CA GLU A 442 25.87 11.26 -58.32
C GLU A 442 27.35 11.60 -58.04
N ILE A 443 28.25 10.72 -58.46
CA ILE A 443 29.71 10.86 -58.26
C ILE A 443 30.35 11.58 -59.45
N ALA A 444 29.85 11.33 -60.67
CA ALA A 444 30.27 12.03 -61.87
C ALA A 444 29.02 12.41 -62.68
N SER A 445 28.90 13.69 -63.04
CA SER A 445 27.75 14.22 -63.77
C SER A 445 27.94 14.25 -65.29
N GLY A 446 29.09 13.83 -65.83
CA GLY A 446 29.39 13.93 -67.26
C GLY A 446 29.53 15.37 -67.79
N ALA A 447 29.53 16.40 -66.94
CA ALA A 447 29.78 17.77 -67.39
C ALA A 447 31.21 17.94 -67.92
N THR A 448 31.38 18.74 -68.97
CA THR A 448 32.65 18.98 -69.67
C THR A 448 32.87 20.48 -69.88
N ASP A 449 34.03 20.87 -70.43
CA ASP A 449 34.30 22.27 -70.80
C ASP A 449 33.29 22.84 -71.82
N THR A 450 32.57 21.99 -72.57
CA THR A 450 31.57 22.40 -73.58
C THR A 450 30.12 22.09 -73.20
N VAL A 451 29.89 21.24 -72.20
CA VAL A 451 28.56 20.78 -71.76
C VAL A 451 28.41 21.02 -70.26
N GLN A 452 27.61 22.02 -69.92
CA GLN A 452 27.36 22.41 -68.54
C GLN A 452 26.18 21.62 -67.97
N LEU A 453 26.33 21.15 -66.72
CA LEU A 453 25.21 20.69 -65.91
C LEU A 453 24.51 21.94 -65.30
N ASP A 454 23.24 22.13 -65.62
CA ASP A 454 22.42 23.22 -65.07
C ASP A 454 21.89 22.87 -63.68
N GLU A 455 21.37 21.65 -63.53
CA GLU A 455 20.71 21.16 -62.33
C GLU A 455 20.81 19.63 -62.24
N THR A 456 21.12 19.11 -61.04
CA THR A 456 20.91 17.70 -60.66
C THR A 456 19.87 17.67 -59.54
N THR A 457 18.79 16.90 -59.72
CA THR A 457 17.84 16.58 -58.63
C THR A 457 17.87 15.09 -58.32
N ILE A 458 17.81 14.73 -57.04
CA ILE A 458 17.71 13.34 -56.57
C ILE A 458 16.48 13.26 -55.65
N SER A 459 15.49 12.47 -56.04
CA SER A 459 14.22 12.38 -55.32
C SER A 459 13.73 10.93 -55.18
N PRO A 460 13.52 10.44 -53.95
CA PRO A 460 14.05 10.98 -52.68
C PRO A 460 15.59 10.78 -52.58
N GLU A 461 16.28 11.60 -51.79
CA GLU A 461 17.73 11.45 -51.56
C GLU A 461 18.13 10.13 -50.88
N SER A 462 17.26 9.61 -50.00
CA SER A 462 17.48 8.34 -49.32
C SER A 462 16.16 7.64 -49.05
N VAL A 463 16.16 6.32 -49.14
CA VAL A 463 15.03 5.45 -48.84
C VAL A 463 15.37 4.49 -47.70
N THR A 464 14.36 3.99 -47.01
CA THR A 464 14.47 2.80 -46.16
C THR A 464 13.66 1.70 -46.83
N ILE A 465 14.29 0.56 -47.09
CA ILE A 465 13.63 -0.54 -47.81
C ILE A 465 12.54 -1.14 -46.92
N ALA A 466 11.33 -1.27 -47.46
CA ALA A 466 10.19 -1.92 -46.82
C ALA A 466 10.04 -3.37 -47.31
N ASP A 467 9.33 -4.19 -46.54
CA ASP A 467 9.07 -5.59 -46.89
C ASP A 467 8.26 -5.71 -48.19
N SER A 468 8.74 -6.55 -49.11
CA SER A 468 8.06 -6.92 -50.35
C SER A 468 7.67 -5.73 -51.25
N GLU A 469 8.31 -4.57 -51.06
CA GLU A 469 8.11 -3.34 -51.82
C GLU A 469 9.36 -2.94 -52.61
N THR A 470 9.15 -2.35 -53.79
CA THR A 470 10.21 -1.68 -54.56
C THR A 470 10.25 -0.19 -54.20
N SER A 471 11.29 0.23 -53.50
CA SER A 471 11.63 1.64 -53.32
C SER A 471 12.17 2.22 -54.62
N GLU A 472 11.69 3.39 -55.04
CA GLU A 472 12.17 4.07 -56.27
C GLU A 472 12.92 5.36 -55.92
N VAL A 473 14.07 5.55 -56.58
CA VAL A 473 14.82 6.83 -56.56
C VAL A 473 15.03 7.29 -57.99
N THR A 474 14.69 8.55 -58.26
CA THR A 474 14.96 9.20 -59.56
C THR A 474 16.05 10.25 -59.42
N VAL A 475 17.07 10.15 -60.26
CA VAL A 475 18.11 11.17 -60.46
C VAL A 475 17.85 11.85 -61.81
N THR A 476 17.71 13.17 -61.84
CA THR A 476 17.47 13.94 -63.08
C THR A 476 18.56 14.98 -63.27
N ASN A 477 19.17 15.02 -64.47
CA ASN A 477 20.12 16.07 -64.84
C ASN A 477 19.64 16.84 -66.08
N SER A 478 19.69 18.17 -65.99
CA SER A 478 19.53 19.08 -67.13
C SER A 478 20.88 19.59 -67.61
N TYR A 479 21.13 19.56 -68.92
CA TYR A 479 22.37 20.03 -69.53
C TYR A 479 22.17 21.12 -70.57
N SER A 480 23.03 22.14 -70.54
CA SER A 480 23.17 23.20 -71.54
C SER A 480 24.55 23.19 -72.18
N GLN A 481 24.71 23.89 -73.31
CA GLN A 481 26.04 24.15 -73.88
C GLN A 481 26.70 25.28 -73.08
N SER A 482 27.99 25.15 -72.80
CA SER A 482 28.75 26.19 -72.11
C SER A 482 28.70 27.50 -72.89
N GLU A 483 28.30 28.60 -72.26
CA GLU A 483 28.50 29.92 -72.85
C GLU A 483 30.00 30.25 -72.80
N GLU A 484 30.67 30.13 -73.96
CA GLU A 484 32.05 30.63 -74.12
C GLU A 484 32.06 32.12 -73.73
N ASN A 485 32.87 32.48 -72.72
CA ASN A 485 32.83 33.80 -72.07
C ASN A 485 33.13 34.96 -73.05
N GLY A 486 32.08 35.40 -73.75
CA GLY A 486 32.08 36.57 -74.61
C GLY A 486 31.97 37.85 -73.78
N ASP A 487 33.07 38.57 -73.69
CA ASP A 487 33.14 39.96 -73.21
C ASP A 487 32.02 40.83 -73.84
N GLY A 488 31.18 41.44 -73.00
CA GLY A 488 29.96 42.14 -73.46
C GLY A 488 29.08 42.70 -72.34
N GLY A 489 29.56 43.70 -71.60
CA GLY A 489 28.81 44.32 -70.49
C GLY A 489 27.64 45.23 -70.92
N GLY A 490 26.71 45.53 -70.00
CA GLY A 490 25.58 46.43 -70.33
C GLY A 490 24.50 46.67 -69.25
N THR A 491 24.84 47.36 -68.15
CA THR A 491 24.01 48.38 -67.46
C THR A 491 22.51 48.17 -67.13
N GLY A 492 22.17 48.33 -65.83
CA GLY A 492 20.88 48.85 -65.33
C GLY A 492 19.90 47.78 -64.82
N GLY A 493 19.25 47.90 -63.66
CA GLY A 493 19.32 48.91 -62.59
C GLY A 493 17.95 49.23 -61.99
N SER A 494 17.79 49.08 -60.66
CA SER A 494 16.66 49.56 -59.82
C SER A 494 15.25 49.04 -60.15
N ASP A 495 14.28 48.88 -59.24
CA ASP A 495 14.11 48.88 -57.76
C ASP A 495 12.93 47.87 -57.52
N GLY A 496 12.60 47.27 -56.36
CA GLY A 496 12.63 47.71 -54.96
C GLY A 496 11.18 47.74 -54.40
N GLY A 497 10.92 47.01 -53.31
CA GLY A 497 9.59 46.88 -52.65
C GLY A 497 9.07 45.43 -52.67
N SER A 498 9.01 44.65 -51.58
CA SER A 498 8.50 44.94 -50.22
C SER A 498 7.04 45.43 -50.25
N GLY A 499 6.09 44.86 -49.50
CA GLY A 499 6.15 43.74 -48.57
C GLY A 499 4.91 43.76 -47.64
N ASP A 500 4.78 42.71 -46.82
CA ASP A 500 3.96 42.64 -45.61
C ASP A 500 2.40 42.54 -45.73
N ARG A 501 1.85 41.59 -44.98
CA ARG A 501 0.48 41.51 -44.48
C ARG A 501 0.50 40.80 -43.12
N SER A 502 0.69 41.60 -42.08
CA SER A 502 -0.05 41.65 -40.81
C SER A 502 -1.00 40.45 -40.55
N ASP A 503 -0.82 39.69 -39.46
CA ASP A 503 -1.33 40.00 -38.09
C ASP A 503 -2.87 39.84 -38.01
N GLY A 504 -3.49 39.15 -37.05
CA GLY A 504 -3.04 38.42 -35.86
C GLY A 504 -4.28 37.76 -35.20
N GLY A 505 -4.17 37.12 -34.02
CA GLY A 505 -5.37 36.57 -33.36
C GLY A 505 -5.15 35.53 -32.26
N SER A 506 -4.49 35.91 -31.17
CA SER A 506 -4.44 35.10 -29.94
C SER A 506 -5.83 34.95 -29.31
N GLY A 507 -6.09 33.81 -28.65
CA GLY A 507 -7.26 33.63 -27.78
C GLY A 507 -6.97 33.99 -26.33
N ASP A 508 -8.03 34.36 -25.59
CA ASP A 508 -8.16 34.21 -24.13
C ASP A 508 -9.64 34.39 -23.71
N GLN A 509 -10.01 33.85 -22.53
CA GLN A 509 -11.20 34.02 -21.64
C GLN A 509 -11.55 32.65 -20.98
N SER A 510 -11.29 32.41 -19.68
CA SER A 510 -12.02 32.83 -18.45
C SER A 510 -13.47 32.27 -18.38
N ASP A 511 -14.06 31.70 -17.30
CA ASP A 511 -13.80 31.53 -15.84
C ASP A 511 -14.54 30.25 -15.35
N GLY A 512 -14.54 29.76 -14.09
CA GLY A 512 -13.93 30.16 -12.80
C GLY A 512 -14.76 29.69 -11.57
N GLY A 513 -14.14 29.46 -10.39
CA GLY A 513 -14.79 29.08 -9.11
C GLY A 513 -14.70 27.57 -8.76
N SER A 514 -14.13 27.08 -7.65
CA SER A 514 -14.19 27.38 -6.19
C SER A 514 -15.26 26.58 -5.42
N GLY A 515 -14.85 25.83 -4.37
CA GLY A 515 -15.71 25.62 -3.20
C GLY A 515 -15.76 24.23 -2.53
N ASP A 516 -15.00 24.10 -1.43
CA ASP A 516 -15.38 23.46 -0.15
C ASP A 516 -15.51 21.92 -0.03
N GLY A 517 -15.49 21.41 1.22
CA GLY A 517 -15.45 19.98 1.49
C GLY A 517 -15.93 19.49 2.88
N GLY A 518 -15.89 18.16 3.04
CA GLY A 518 -16.25 17.42 4.26
C GLY A 518 -17.75 17.13 4.45
N PRO A 519 -18.13 16.23 5.39
CA PRO A 519 -17.32 15.29 6.18
C PRO A 519 -17.66 13.81 5.93
N VAL A 520 -16.87 12.92 6.55
CA VAL A 520 -17.10 11.46 6.57
C VAL A 520 -18.21 11.04 7.54
N SER A 521 -18.85 9.90 7.27
CA SER A 521 -19.83 9.24 8.16
C SER A 521 -19.56 7.74 8.21
N SER A 522 -19.60 7.16 9.42
CA SER A 522 -19.15 5.80 9.71
C SER A 522 -20.27 4.90 10.23
N GLY A 523 -20.32 3.67 9.71
CA GLY A 523 -20.72 2.47 10.44
C GLY A 523 -22.22 2.17 10.56
N PHE A 524 -22.63 0.99 10.07
CA PHE A 524 -23.58 0.11 10.77
C PHE A 524 -23.60 -1.31 10.18
N LEU A 525 -23.89 -2.26 11.08
CA LEU A 525 -24.36 -3.66 10.94
C LEU A 525 -23.27 -4.77 10.92
N PRO A 526 -23.54 -6.01 11.42
CA PRO A 526 -24.69 -6.53 12.19
C PRO A 526 -24.29 -7.24 13.52
N ARG A 527 -25.24 -7.99 14.13
CA ARG A 527 -25.19 -8.60 15.47
C ARG A 527 -25.28 -10.15 15.43
N ALA A 528 -24.36 -10.85 16.10
CA ALA A 528 -24.44 -12.27 16.55
C ALA A 528 -23.21 -12.56 17.45
N GLY A 529 -23.17 -13.46 18.44
CA GLY A 529 -24.18 -14.33 19.06
C GLY A 529 -23.48 -15.24 20.11
N ALA A 530 -24.12 -15.52 21.26
CA ALA A 530 -23.55 -16.39 22.31
C ALA A 530 -23.58 -17.89 21.90
N PRO A 531 -22.68 -18.77 22.42
CA PRO A 531 -22.79 -19.36 23.77
C PRO A 531 -21.41 -19.51 24.49
N GLY A 532 -21.25 -19.96 25.74
CA GLY A 532 -22.19 -20.38 26.79
C GLY A 532 -21.64 -21.56 27.62
N GLY A 533 -21.64 -21.46 28.95
CA GLY A 533 -21.49 -22.61 29.87
C GLY A 533 -20.31 -22.53 30.88
N PRO A 534 -20.41 -23.12 32.10
CA PRO A 534 -19.61 -22.68 33.25
C PRO A 534 -18.74 -23.77 33.92
N LEU A 535 -17.63 -23.39 34.57
CA LEU A 535 -16.90 -24.28 35.51
C LEU A 535 -16.36 -23.57 36.77
N THR A 536 -17.09 -23.79 37.87
CA THR A 536 -16.61 -24.12 39.23
C THR A 536 -15.64 -23.23 40.01
N LEU A 537 -16.13 -22.78 41.18
CA LEU A 537 -15.40 -22.17 42.31
C LEU A 537 -14.16 -22.95 42.80
N GLY A 538 -13.22 -22.21 43.38
CA GLY A 538 -12.11 -22.73 44.20
C GLY A 538 -11.60 -21.72 45.25
N ILE A 539 -12.45 -21.30 46.19
CA ILE A 539 -12.05 -20.38 47.28
C ILE A 539 -11.20 -21.11 48.32
N ALA A 540 -10.04 -20.56 48.68
CA ALA A 540 -9.25 -20.99 49.84
C ALA A 540 -8.91 -19.80 50.74
N LEU A 541 -9.61 -19.70 51.87
CA LEU A 541 -9.30 -18.76 52.96
C LEU A 541 -8.01 -19.17 53.68
N LEU A 542 -7.14 -18.19 53.97
CA LEU A 542 -6.04 -18.33 54.92
C LEU A 542 -6.21 -17.37 56.10
N VAL A 543 -6.58 -17.94 57.24
CA VAL A 543 -6.50 -17.27 58.56
C VAL A 543 -5.25 -17.77 59.27
N ALA A 544 -4.52 -16.86 59.90
CA ALA A 544 -3.23 -17.16 60.52
C ALA A 544 -3.34 -17.81 61.91
N GLY A 545 -2.35 -18.64 62.25
CA GLY A 545 -1.75 -18.66 63.59
C GLY A 545 -2.22 -19.72 64.60
N ALA A 546 -1.44 -20.81 64.71
CA ALA A 546 -1.17 -21.48 65.98
C ALA A 546 0.16 -22.26 65.89
N ALA A 547 0.94 -22.29 66.97
CA ALA A 547 2.30 -22.84 66.98
C ALA A 547 2.41 -24.17 67.76
N VAL A 548 3.55 -24.84 67.58
CA VAL A 548 4.11 -25.92 68.43
C VAL A 548 3.47 -27.31 68.32
N LEU A 549 4.15 -28.25 67.64
CA LEU A 549 4.81 -29.38 68.33
C LEU A 549 5.79 -30.17 67.43
N PHE A 550 6.93 -30.56 68.00
CA PHE A 550 7.89 -31.49 67.41
C PHE A 550 7.33 -32.93 67.38
N ILE A 551 7.60 -33.69 66.31
CA ILE A 551 7.95 -35.13 66.37
C ILE A 551 8.69 -35.55 65.09
N ARG A 552 9.77 -36.34 65.23
CA ARG A 552 10.53 -36.97 64.14
C ARG A 552 10.05 -38.40 63.88
N ARG A 553 9.81 -38.78 62.61
CA ARG A 553 10.03 -40.12 61.99
C ARG A 553 9.61 -40.00 60.51
N ARG A 554 10.47 -40.08 59.48
CA ARG A 554 11.42 -41.12 59.00
C ARG A 554 10.74 -42.33 58.31
N MET A 555 10.93 -42.38 56.98
CA MET A 555 11.02 -43.54 56.06
C MET A 555 9.88 -43.81 55.04
N ALA A 556 10.35 -44.13 53.81
CA ALA A 556 9.68 -44.77 52.66
C ALA A 556 8.51 -44.00 51.99
N GLY A 557 8.31 -44.09 50.67
CA GLY A 557 9.06 -44.77 49.63
C GLY A 557 8.40 -44.59 48.25
N ARG A 558 9.13 -44.83 47.16
CA ARG A 558 8.59 -44.78 45.78
C ARG A 558 7.45 -45.76 45.55
N ALA A 559 6.39 -45.31 44.88
CA ALA A 559 5.78 -45.98 43.73
C ALA A 559 5.16 -44.88 42.84
#